data_AF-A0AAW7AEV1-F1
#
_entry.id   AF-A0AAW7AEV1-F1
#
_cell.length_a   1.000
_cell.length_b   1.000
_cell.length_c   1.000
_cell.angle_alpha   90.00
_cell.angle_beta   90.00
_cell.angle_gamma   90.00
#
_symmetry.space_group_name_H-M   'P 1'
#
loop_
_entity.id
_entity.type
_entity.pdbx_description
1 polymer ?
#
loop_
_entity_poly.entity_id
_entity_poly.type
_entity_poly.pdbx_seq_one_letter_code
_entity_poly.pdbx_strand_id
1 'polypeptide(L)'
;MSNVKRLDINYKTDELFEDFRNFGNKDLYMVDELRGEMIDASSDSPFYGIQIGDRLGARMALYRKGDVEEVYFPDFDDYNVLWKLEVLNDFQNRGYGKELLDFAKNQGLPIKVIARNQSKAFFIKQGFKDVNAVNKDGHDVLVWTP
;
A
#
# COMPACT_ATOMS: atom_id res chain seq x y z
N MET A 1 -15.90 -10.93 6.23
CA MET A 1 -14.67 -10.71 7.00
C MET A 1 -13.52 -10.67 6.00
N SER A 2 -12.68 -9.64 6.01
CA SER A 2 -11.52 -9.58 5.10
C SER A 2 -10.40 -10.50 5.59
N ASN A 3 -9.67 -11.13 4.67
CA ASN A 3 -8.46 -11.90 4.98
C ASN A 3 -7.25 -11.00 5.24
N VAL A 4 -7.41 -9.69 5.04
CA VAL A 4 -6.40 -8.67 5.30
C VAL A 4 -6.05 -8.63 6.78
N LYS A 5 -4.75 -8.73 7.07
CA LYS A 5 -4.16 -8.62 8.42
C LYS A 5 -3.09 -7.56 8.43
N ARG A 6 -2.96 -6.85 9.54
CA ARG A 6 -1.78 -6.01 9.81
C ARG A 6 -0.55 -6.92 9.95
N LEU A 7 0.58 -6.49 9.41
CA LEU A 7 1.84 -7.23 9.45
C LEU A 7 2.74 -6.59 10.50
N ASP A 8 3.25 -7.38 11.43
CA ASP A 8 4.21 -6.86 12.42
C ASP A 8 5.56 -6.57 11.76
N ILE A 9 6.27 -5.53 12.19
CA ILE A 9 7.64 -5.28 11.72
C ILE A 9 8.59 -6.13 12.56
N ASN A 10 9.06 -7.24 11.98
CA ASN A 10 10.05 -8.12 12.58
C ASN A 10 10.82 -8.88 11.48
N TYR A 11 11.83 -9.65 11.90
CA TYR A 11 12.67 -10.43 10.99
C TYR A 11 11.89 -11.40 10.08
N LYS A 12 10.78 -11.99 10.54
CA LYS A 12 9.96 -12.90 9.71
C LYS A 12 9.21 -12.15 8.62
N THR A 13 8.72 -10.95 8.91
CA THR A 13 8.05 -10.12 7.90
C THR A 13 9.04 -9.62 6.86
N ASP A 14 10.28 -9.33 7.27
CA ASP A 14 11.33 -8.97 6.33
C ASP A 14 11.64 -10.13 5.36
N GLU A 15 11.74 -11.37 5.85
CA GLU A 15 11.86 -12.57 5.00
C GLU A 15 10.68 -12.71 4.03
N LEU A 16 9.44 -12.51 4.49
CA LEU A 16 8.25 -12.55 3.63
C LEU A 16 8.25 -11.45 2.56
N PHE A 17 8.94 -10.34 2.80
CA PHE A 17 9.10 -9.27 1.83
C PHE A 17 10.16 -9.59 0.78
N GLU A 18 10.99 -10.64 0.95
CA GLU A 18 11.95 -11.09 -0.06
C GLU A 18 11.28 -11.50 -1.37
N ASP A 19 10.11 -12.13 -1.32
CA ASP A 19 9.38 -12.50 -2.53
C ASP A 19 8.97 -11.25 -3.33
N PHE A 20 8.50 -10.20 -2.63
CA PHE A 20 8.15 -8.94 -3.27
C PHE A 20 9.39 -8.18 -3.76
N ARG A 21 10.55 -8.42 -3.14
CA ARG A 21 11.86 -7.91 -3.54
C ARG A 21 12.38 -8.62 -4.79
N ASN A 22 12.29 -9.94 -4.86
CA ASN A 22 12.84 -10.75 -5.95
C ASN A 22 11.96 -10.76 -7.20
N PHE A 23 10.64 -10.64 -7.02
CA PHE A 23 9.66 -10.71 -8.09
C PHE A 23 8.90 -9.40 -8.33
N GLY A 24 8.99 -8.43 -7.42
CA GLY A 24 8.53 -7.06 -7.65
C GLY A 24 9.52 -6.25 -8.47
N ASN A 25 9.10 -5.05 -8.87
CA ASN A 25 9.95 -4.18 -9.68
C ASN A 25 11.20 -3.78 -8.86
N LYS A 26 12.39 -3.98 -9.43
CA LYS A 26 13.68 -3.74 -8.77
C LYS A 26 13.89 -2.27 -8.39
N ASP A 27 13.10 -1.34 -8.90
CA ASP A 27 13.13 0.07 -8.48
C ASP A 27 12.39 0.33 -7.15
N LEU A 28 11.83 -0.70 -6.51
CA LEU A 28 10.98 -0.60 -5.31
C LEU A 28 11.68 -1.01 -4.01
N TYR A 29 12.96 -1.36 -4.07
CA TYR A 29 13.72 -1.68 -2.85
C TYR A 29 13.87 -0.42 -2.00
N MET A 30 13.31 -0.43 -0.80
CA MET A 30 13.98 0.24 0.31
C MET A 30 14.16 -0.78 1.43
N VAL A 31 15.40 -1.29 1.48
CA VAL A 31 16.00 -1.88 2.68
C VAL A 31 16.05 -0.84 3.82
N ASP A 32 15.97 0.45 3.49
CA ASP A 32 16.15 1.54 4.45
C ASP A 32 14.87 1.96 5.19
N GLU A 33 13.67 1.78 4.64
CA GLU A 33 12.41 2.19 5.30
C GLU A 33 12.04 1.28 6.47
N LEU A 34 12.16 -0.05 6.30
CA LEU A 34 11.97 -0.98 7.42
C LEU A 34 12.98 -0.72 8.54
N ARG A 35 14.24 -0.35 8.21
CA ARG A 35 15.23 0.03 9.22
C ARG A 35 14.89 1.35 9.91
N GLY A 36 14.34 2.32 9.19
CA GLY A 36 13.84 3.58 9.75
C GLY A 36 12.66 3.37 10.70
N GLU A 37 11.70 2.52 10.33
CA GLU A 37 10.54 2.18 11.17
C GLU A 37 10.90 1.23 12.33
N MET A 38 11.89 0.33 12.15
CA MET A 38 12.41 -0.53 13.23
C MET A 38 13.08 0.25 14.37
N ILE A 39 13.57 1.48 14.12
CA ILE A 39 14.12 2.34 15.17
C ILE A 39 13.01 2.86 16.09
N ASP A 40 11.77 2.95 15.58
CA ASP A 40 10.60 3.39 16.34
C ASP A 40 9.70 2.20 16.66
N ALA A 41 10.25 1.19 17.36
CA ALA A 41 9.56 -0.04 17.78
C ALA A 41 8.34 0.18 18.72
N SER A 42 7.98 1.43 18.98
CA SER A 42 6.74 1.85 19.65
C SER A 42 5.61 2.18 18.66
N SER A 43 5.95 2.32 17.38
CA SER A 43 5.03 2.68 16.31
C SER A 43 4.41 1.44 15.65
N ASP A 44 3.16 1.63 15.28
CA ASP A 44 2.20 0.62 14.92
C ASP A 44 2.38 0.38 13.39
N SER A 45 2.77 -0.81 12.93
CA SER A 45 3.18 -1.02 11.51
C SER A 45 2.18 -0.49 10.47
N PRO A 46 2.61 0.18 9.38
CA PRO A 46 1.71 0.61 8.32
C PRO A 46 1.34 -0.53 7.35
N PHE A 47 1.96 -1.71 7.48
CA PHE A 47 1.81 -2.78 6.51
C PHE A 47 0.60 -3.66 6.80
N TYR A 48 -0.13 -3.96 5.72
CA TYR A 48 -1.24 -4.92 5.71
C TYR A 48 -1.02 -5.93 4.60
N GLY A 49 -1.50 -7.16 4.78
CA GLY A 49 -1.33 -8.20 3.78
C GLY A 49 -2.29 -9.36 3.90
N ILE A 50 -2.20 -10.25 2.90
CA ILE A 50 -3.03 -11.46 2.77
C ILE A 50 -2.10 -12.66 2.64
N GLN A 51 -2.22 -13.60 3.59
CA GLN A 51 -1.52 -14.89 3.57
C GLN A 51 -2.27 -15.89 2.67
N ILE A 52 -1.51 -16.60 1.83
CA ILE A 52 -2.03 -17.63 0.91
C ILE A 52 -1.19 -18.90 1.12
N GLY A 53 -1.73 -19.84 1.89
CA GLY A 53 -0.94 -20.95 2.43
C GLY A 53 0.15 -20.39 3.35
N ASP A 54 1.40 -20.74 3.07
CA ASP A 54 2.56 -20.31 3.86
C ASP A 54 3.25 -19.04 3.31
N ARG A 55 2.69 -18.41 2.26
CA ARG A 55 3.28 -17.24 1.59
C ARG A 55 2.43 -15.99 1.77
N LEU A 56 3.11 -14.87 2.02
CA LEU A 56 2.49 -13.55 1.91
C LEU A 56 2.24 -13.24 0.43
N GLY A 57 1.00 -13.36 -0.02
CA GLY A 57 0.66 -13.28 -1.44
C GLY A 57 0.34 -11.88 -1.95
N ALA A 58 -0.10 -11.00 -1.05
CA ALA A 58 -0.39 -9.61 -1.34
C ALA A 58 -0.10 -8.70 -0.13
N ARG A 59 0.29 -7.45 -0.38
CA ARG A 59 0.54 -6.45 0.66
C ARG A 59 0.17 -5.04 0.21
N MET A 60 -0.01 -4.15 1.17
CA MET A 60 -0.03 -2.70 1.00
C MET A 60 0.57 -2.02 2.23
N ALA A 61 1.03 -0.78 2.06
CA ALA A 61 1.29 0.14 3.16
C ALA A 61 0.15 1.16 3.22
N LEU A 62 -0.38 1.40 4.41
CA LEU A 62 -1.47 2.34 4.65
C LEU A 62 -1.11 3.25 5.81
N TYR A 63 -0.83 4.51 5.49
CA TYR A 63 -0.46 5.55 6.46
C TYR A 63 -1.63 6.52 6.67
N ARG A 64 -1.61 7.26 7.77
CA ARG A 64 -2.50 8.40 7.98
C ARG A 64 -1.88 9.71 7.53
N LYS A 65 -2.75 10.69 7.29
CA LYS A 65 -2.35 12.08 7.04
C LYS A 65 -1.40 12.55 8.13
N GLY A 66 -0.28 13.15 7.73
CA GLY A 66 0.76 13.66 8.63
C GLY A 66 1.91 12.70 8.90
N ASP A 67 1.76 11.40 8.61
CA ASP A 67 2.85 10.43 8.83
C ASP A 67 3.94 10.54 7.77
N VAL A 68 3.59 10.93 6.53
CA VAL A 68 4.50 10.87 5.37
C VAL A 68 4.56 12.13 4.50
N GLU A 69 3.57 13.04 4.56
CA GLU A 69 3.49 14.21 3.66
C GLU A 69 2.70 15.40 4.23
N GLU A 70 2.94 16.61 3.69
CA GLU A 70 2.10 17.80 3.88
C GLU A 70 0.75 17.68 3.13
N VAL A 71 -0.30 18.23 3.73
CA VAL A 71 -1.74 18.04 3.43
C VAL A 71 -2.09 17.96 1.93
N TYR A 72 -2.69 16.85 1.49
CA TYR A 72 -3.16 16.64 0.12
C TYR A 72 -4.66 16.88 -0.09
N PHE A 73 -5.46 16.61 0.94
CA PHE A 73 -6.91 16.87 0.94
C PHE A 73 -7.21 18.04 1.88
N PRO A 74 -7.34 19.29 1.36
CA PRO A 74 -7.59 20.45 2.19
C PRO A 74 -8.97 20.43 2.85
N ASP A 75 -9.96 19.81 2.18
CA ASP A 75 -11.36 19.73 2.64
C ASP A 75 -11.62 18.57 3.62
N PHE A 76 -10.59 17.78 3.96
CA PHE A 76 -10.73 16.63 4.84
C PHE A 76 -9.77 16.73 6.03
N ASP A 77 -10.34 16.58 7.22
CA ASP A 77 -9.59 16.58 8.47
C ASP A 77 -8.52 15.47 8.48
N ASP A 78 -8.84 14.31 7.89
CA ASP A 78 -8.00 13.12 7.87
C ASP A 78 -8.20 12.31 6.58
N TYR A 79 -7.16 11.57 6.16
CA TYR A 79 -7.18 10.71 4.99
C TYR A 79 -6.12 9.61 5.09
N ASN A 80 -6.29 8.56 4.31
CA ASN A 80 -5.32 7.49 4.15
C ASN A 80 -4.37 7.77 2.98
N VAL A 81 -3.09 7.47 3.16
CA VAL A 81 -2.10 7.39 2.08
C VAL A 81 -1.80 5.92 1.84
N LEU A 82 -2.23 5.42 0.69
CA LEU A 82 -2.00 4.04 0.27
C LEU A 82 -0.79 3.97 -0.65
N TRP A 83 0.16 3.10 -0.28
CA TRP A 83 1.34 2.85 -1.07
C TRP A 83 1.65 1.35 -1.17
N LYS A 84 2.54 1.00 -2.09
CA LYS A 84 3.08 -0.36 -2.26
C LYS A 84 2.03 -1.47 -2.30
N LEU A 85 0.87 -1.20 -2.92
CA LEU A 85 -0.13 -2.24 -3.17
C LEU A 85 0.39 -3.18 -4.24
N GLU A 86 0.74 -4.39 -3.80
CA GLU A 86 1.40 -5.39 -4.61
C GLU A 86 0.76 -6.75 -4.39
N VAL A 87 0.63 -7.52 -5.46
CA VAL A 87 0.23 -8.92 -5.46
C VAL A 87 1.30 -9.69 -6.22
N LEU A 88 1.87 -10.72 -5.60
CA LEU A 88 2.88 -11.55 -6.28
C LEU A 88 2.28 -12.16 -7.56
N ASN A 89 3.11 -12.32 -8.59
CA ASN A 89 2.67 -12.73 -9.93
C ASN A 89 1.80 -13.99 -9.91
N ASP A 90 2.18 -15.00 -9.12
CA ASP A 90 1.44 -16.28 -8.98
C ASP A 90 0.00 -16.09 -8.47
N PHE A 91 -0.26 -14.99 -7.75
CA PHE A 91 -1.52 -14.69 -7.09
C PHE A 91 -2.30 -13.53 -7.74
N GLN A 92 -1.79 -12.93 -8.81
CA GLN A 92 -2.48 -11.87 -9.54
C GLN A 92 -3.78 -12.38 -10.18
N ASN A 93 -4.69 -11.45 -10.50
CA ASN A 93 -6.01 -11.72 -11.10
C ASN A 93 -6.95 -12.59 -10.25
N ARG A 94 -6.63 -12.83 -8.97
CA ARG A 94 -7.49 -13.56 -8.01
C ARG A 94 -8.28 -12.66 -7.06
N GLY A 95 -8.20 -11.34 -7.23
CA GLY A 95 -8.96 -10.36 -6.45
C GLY A 95 -8.25 -9.78 -5.22
N TYR A 96 -7.06 -10.27 -4.84
CA TYR A 96 -6.38 -9.82 -3.60
C TYR A 96 -6.04 -8.33 -3.56
N GLY A 97 -5.65 -7.73 -4.69
CA GLY A 97 -5.43 -6.28 -4.76
C GLY A 97 -6.72 -5.49 -4.52
N LYS A 98 -7.86 -6.00 -5.00
CA LYS A 98 -9.18 -5.39 -4.72
C LYS A 98 -9.55 -5.58 -3.25
N GLU A 99 -9.28 -6.74 -2.67
CA GLU A 99 -9.57 -7.02 -1.25
C GLU A 99 -8.80 -6.09 -0.30
N LEU A 100 -7.52 -5.84 -0.56
CA LEU A 100 -6.71 -4.84 0.17
C LEU A 100 -7.30 -3.43 0.04
N LEU A 101 -7.72 -3.07 -1.18
CA LEU A 101 -8.29 -1.75 -1.45
C LEU A 101 -9.66 -1.55 -0.80
N ASP A 102 -10.51 -2.57 -0.83
CA ASP A 102 -11.82 -2.57 -0.17
C ASP A 102 -11.64 -2.46 1.36
N PHE A 103 -10.64 -3.14 1.93
CA PHE A 103 -10.29 -2.98 3.34
C PHE A 103 -9.95 -1.53 3.68
N ALA A 104 -9.15 -0.84 2.87
CA ALA A 104 -8.84 0.57 3.08
C ALA A 104 -10.08 1.48 2.93
N LYS A 105 -10.91 1.25 1.91
CA LYS A 105 -12.14 2.03 1.67
C LYS A 105 -13.18 1.89 2.77
N ASN A 106 -13.29 0.71 3.37
CA ASN A 106 -14.23 0.44 4.46
C ASN A 106 -13.93 1.24 5.73
N GLN A 107 -12.78 1.90 5.82
CA GLN A 107 -12.47 2.84 6.91
C GLN A 107 -13.22 4.17 6.75
N GLY A 108 -13.86 4.42 5.60
CA GLY A 108 -14.72 5.59 5.39
C GLY A 108 -13.97 6.91 5.22
N LEU A 109 -12.71 6.86 4.80
CA LEU A 109 -11.85 8.04 4.67
C LEU A 109 -11.37 8.20 3.24
N PRO A 110 -11.08 9.43 2.78
CA PRO A 110 -10.42 9.64 1.51
C PRO A 110 -9.11 8.86 1.43
N ILE A 111 -8.75 8.43 0.24
CA ILE A 111 -7.52 7.68 -0.02
C ILE A 111 -6.76 8.40 -1.12
N LYS A 112 -5.54 8.83 -0.82
CA LYS A 112 -4.52 9.15 -1.81
C LYS A 112 -3.75 7.88 -2.13
N VAL A 113 -3.55 7.56 -3.40
CA VAL A 113 -2.72 6.43 -3.83
C VAL A 113 -1.64 6.89 -4.79
N ILE A 114 -0.45 6.30 -4.65
CA ILE A 114 0.64 6.44 -5.61
C ILE A 114 0.66 5.17 -6.47
N ALA A 115 0.23 5.28 -7.73
CA ALA A 115 0.16 4.15 -8.64
C ALA A 115 1.52 3.86 -9.27
N ARG A 116 2.12 2.73 -8.88
CA ARG A 116 3.41 2.24 -9.40
C ARG A 116 3.19 1.13 -10.43
N ASN A 117 4.23 0.74 -11.18
CA ASN A 117 4.19 -0.43 -12.08
C ASN A 117 2.98 -0.48 -13.04
N GLN A 118 2.64 0.65 -13.66
CA GLN A 118 1.50 0.73 -14.59
C GLN A 118 0.14 0.33 -13.97
N SER A 119 0.01 0.38 -12.64
CA SER A 119 -1.22 0.03 -11.90
C SER A 119 -2.32 1.10 -11.96
N LYS A 120 -2.07 2.25 -12.60
CA LYS A 120 -3.06 3.34 -12.76
C LYS A 120 -4.41 2.83 -13.25
N ALA A 121 -4.41 2.03 -14.32
CA ALA A 121 -5.64 1.48 -14.89
C ALA A 121 -6.40 0.56 -13.92
N PHE A 122 -5.69 -0.15 -13.03
CA PHE A 122 -6.31 -0.94 -11.98
C PHE A 122 -7.07 -0.03 -11.00
N PHE A 123 -6.43 1.02 -10.49
CA PHE A 123 -7.07 1.95 -9.54
C PHE A 123 -8.28 2.69 -10.15
N ILE A 124 -8.19 3.14 -11.41
CA ILE A 124 -9.31 3.74 -12.13
C ILE A 124 -10.51 2.79 -12.20
N LYS A 125 -10.30 1.51 -12.51
CA LYS A 125 -11.36 0.49 -12.51
C LYS A 125 -12.00 0.29 -11.13
N GLN A 126 -11.27 0.60 -10.07
CA GLN A 126 -11.77 0.59 -8.70
C GLN A 126 -12.39 1.93 -8.26
N GLY A 127 -12.60 2.88 -9.18
CA GLY A 127 -13.28 4.14 -8.90
C GLY A 127 -12.39 5.26 -8.35
N PHE A 128 -11.06 5.11 -8.41
CA PHE A 128 -10.16 6.23 -8.17
C PHE A 128 -10.22 7.22 -9.34
N LYS A 129 -9.95 8.49 -9.04
CA LYS A 129 -9.83 9.56 -10.02
C LYS A 129 -8.36 9.96 -10.15
N ASP A 130 -7.91 10.08 -11.39
CA ASP A 130 -6.62 10.66 -11.69
C ASP A 130 -6.67 12.18 -11.52
N VAL A 131 -5.73 12.71 -10.74
CA VAL A 131 -5.59 14.16 -10.51
C VAL A 131 -4.59 14.80 -11.48
N ASN A 132 -4.04 14.02 -12.41
CA ASN A 132 -2.99 14.42 -13.36
C ASN A 132 -1.74 14.99 -12.69
N ALA A 133 -1.41 14.47 -11.50
CA ALA A 133 -0.20 14.80 -10.76
C ALA A 133 0.70 13.57 -10.62
N VAL A 134 1.99 13.82 -10.45
CA VAL A 134 2.98 12.79 -10.14
C VAL A 134 3.65 13.08 -8.80
N ASN A 135 4.05 12.03 -8.08
CA ASN A 135 4.86 12.19 -6.88
C ASN A 135 6.31 12.57 -7.24
N LYS A 136 7.17 12.75 -6.22
CA LYS A 136 8.59 13.10 -6.40
C LYS A 136 9.37 12.10 -7.27
N ASP A 137 8.91 10.85 -7.31
CA ASP A 137 9.51 9.76 -8.09
C ASP A 137 8.89 9.62 -9.50
N GLY A 138 7.97 10.50 -9.88
CA GLY A 138 7.32 10.48 -11.19
C GLY A 138 6.16 9.47 -11.34
N HIS A 139 5.64 8.92 -10.24
CA HIS A 139 4.50 8.00 -10.26
C HIS A 139 3.17 8.74 -10.17
N ASP A 140 2.16 8.28 -10.92
CA ASP A 140 0.83 8.86 -10.94
C ASP A 140 0.20 8.89 -9.54
N VAL A 141 -0.41 10.03 -9.21
CA VAL A 141 -1.21 10.21 -7.99
C VAL A 141 -2.68 10.11 -8.35
N LEU A 142 -3.41 9.26 -7.62
CA LEU A 142 -4.85 9.14 -7.76
C LEU A 142 -5.52 9.31 -6.40
N VAL A 143 -6.80 9.69 -6.43
CA VAL A 143 -7.61 9.88 -5.23
C VAL A 143 -8.91 9.11 -5.27
N TRP A 144 -9.38 8.70 -4.11
CA TRP A 144 -10.73 8.20 -3.90
C TRP A 144 -11.34 8.90 -2.70
N THR A 145 -12.64 9.17 -2.79
CA THR A 145 -13.46 9.72 -1.71
C THR A 145 -14.68 8.81 -1.54
N PRO A 146 -15.15 8.56 -0.30
CA PRO A 146 -16.37 7.79 -0.02
C PRO A 146 -17.61 8.32 -0.73
#